data_AF-A0A4Q3UJ62-F1
#
_entry.id   AF-A0A4Q3UJ62-F1
#
_cell.length_a   1.000
_cell.length_b   1.000
_cell.length_c   1.000
_cell.angle_alpha   90.00
_cell.angle_beta   90.00
_cell.angle_gamma   90.00
#
_symmetry.space_group_name_H-M   'P 1'
#
loop_
_entity.id
_entity.type
_entity.pdbx_description
1 polymer ?
#
loop_
_entity_poly.entity_id
_entity_poly.type
_entity_poly.pdbx_seq_one_letter_code
_entity_poly.pdbx_strand_id
1 'polypeptide(L)'
;MGSWAPLVPLVKARLSLDEAQLGSLLLCLGLGSVMAMPFSGGWAGRFGCRFVILVAGAIAVAMVPAFAFVPSTALMAVSLLLFGAGIGTVDVVMNIQAVIVEKASGRSMMSGFHGLFSV
;
A
#
# COMPACT_ATOMS: atom_id res chain seq x y z
N MET A 1 -6.92 0.30 2.58
CA MET A 1 -7.64 1.16 1.60
C MET A 1 -8.58 2.18 2.25
N GLY A 2 -9.33 1.83 3.31
CA GLY A 2 -10.31 2.73 3.94
C GLY A 2 -9.79 4.04 4.56
N SER A 3 -8.48 4.22 4.73
CA SER A 3 -7.87 5.42 5.33
C SER A 3 -7.60 6.57 4.36
N TRP A 4 -7.36 6.30 3.06
CA TRP A 4 -7.05 7.33 2.07
C TRP A 4 -8.31 7.95 1.44
N ALA A 5 -9.30 7.13 1.10
CA ALA A 5 -10.50 7.58 0.39
C ALA A 5 -11.25 8.75 1.09
N PRO A 6 -11.40 8.76 2.43
CA PRO A 6 -12.02 9.90 3.13
C PRO A 6 -11.17 11.18 3.12
N LEU A 7 -9.86 11.08 2.91
CA LEU A 7 -8.94 12.23 2.90
C LEU A 7 -8.85 12.90 1.53
N VAL A 8 -9.32 12.25 0.46
CA VAL A 8 -9.30 12.79 -0.91
C VAL A 8 -9.98 14.17 -1.01
N PRO A 9 -11.21 14.39 -0.49
CA PRO A 9 -11.85 15.70 -0.55
C PRO A 9 -11.08 16.78 0.22
N LEU A 10 -10.49 16.42 1.36
CA LEU A 10 -9.68 17.32 2.18
C LEU A 10 -8.42 17.78 1.41
N VAL A 11 -7.70 16.84 0.81
CA VAL A 11 -6.49 17.13 0.02
C VAL A 11 -6.81 17.97 -1.20
N LYS A 12 -7.90 17.64 -1.92
CA LYS A 12 -8.36 18.39 -3.09
C LYS A 12 -8.67 19.85 -2.75
N ALA A 13 -9.38 20.09 -1.66
CA ALA A 13 -9.71 21.44 -1.22
C ALA A 13 -8.46 22.23 -0.79
N ARG A 14 -7.57 21.61 -0.01
CA ARG A 14 -6.38 22.29 0.55
C ARG A 14 -5.32 22.64 -0.47
N LEU A 15 -5.09 21.74 -1.43
CA LEU A 15 -4.10 21.95 -2.49
C LEU A 15 -4.73 22.57 -3.74
N SER A 16 -6.02 22.93 -3.69
CA SER A 16 -6.80 23.50 -4.79
C SER A 16 -6.61 22.71 -6.10
N LEU A 17 -6.71 21.38 -6.00
CA LEU A 17 -6.42 20.48 -7.10
C LEU A 17 -7.57 20.42 -8.10
N ASP A 18 -7.22 20.45 -9.39
CA ASP A 18 -8.15 20.06 -10.46
C ASP A 18 -8.29 18.53 -10.57
N GLU A 19 -9.19 18.06 -11.44
CA GLU A 19 -9.41 16.61 -11.63
C GLU A 19 -8.20 15.89 -12.25
N ALA A 20 -7.43 16.57 -13.11
CA ALA A 20 -6.26 15.98 -13.76
C ALA A 20 -5.11 15.78 -12.77
N GLN A 21 -4.90 16.74 -11.87
CA GLN A 21 -3.95 16.68 -10.78
C GLN A 21 -4.33 15.62 -9.75
N LEU A 22 -5.62 15.50 -9.42
CA LEU A 22 -6.06 14.40 -8.56
C LEU A 22 -5.82 13.04 -9.22
N GLY A 23 -6.13 12.92 -10.52
CA GLY A 23 -5.84 11.72 -11.31
C GLY A 23 -4.35 11.35 -11.32
N SER A 24 -3.46 12.34 -11.48
CA SER A 24 -2.01 12.10 -11.46
C SER A 24 -1.49 11.66 -10.09
N LEU A 25 -2.04 12.21 -8.99
CA LEU A 25 -1.72 11.75 -7.64
C LEU A 25 -2.15 10.29 -7.40
N LEU A 26 -3.32 9.89 -7.89
CA LEU A 26 -3.77 8.50 -7.83
C LEU A 26 -2.90 7.58 -8.70
N LEU A 27 -2.41 8.05 -9.85
CA LEU A 27 -1.42 7.34 -10.65
C LEU A 27 -0.10 7.15 -9.88
N CYS A 28 0.38 8.15 -9.15
CA CYS A 28 1.58 8.01 -8.31
C CYS A 28 1.41 6.91 -7.24
N LEU A 29 0.22 6.82 -6.63
CA LEU A 29 -0.11 5.75 -5.69
C LEU A 29 -0.04 4.38 -6.37
N GLY A 30 -0.70 4.21 -7.52
CA GLY A 30 -0.68 2.96 -8.26
C GLY A 30 0.72 2.58 -8.74
N LEU A 31 1.48 3.56 -9.23
CA LEU A 31 2.85 3.38 -9.71
C LEU A 31 3.78 2.91 -8.59
N GLY A 32 3.69 3.53 -7.40
CA GLY A 32 4.46 3.11 -6.24
C GLY A 32 4.22 1.64 -5.90
N SER A 33 2.96 1.21 -5.91
CA SER A 33 2.59 -0.19 -5.67
C SER A 33 3.21 -1.13 -6.71
N VAL A 34 2.98 -0.86 -8.01
CA VAL A 34 3.50 -1.69 -9.11
C VAL A 34 5.03 -1.76 -9.10
N MET A 35 5.71 -0.64 -8.82
CA MET A 35 7.17 -0.60 -8.75
C MET A 35 7.71 -1.46 -7.60
N ALA A 36 6.98 -1.60 -6.50
CA ALA A 36 7.42 -2.38 -5.34
C ALA A 36 7.19 -3.89 -5.50
N MET A 37 6.24 -4.32 -6.35
CA MET A 37 5.87 -5.72 -6.51
C MET A 37 7.04 -6.66 -6.87
N PRO A 38 7.91 -6.35 -7.85
CA PRO A 38 9.00 -7.26 -8.24
C PRO A 38 10.01 -7.52 -7.12
N PHE A 39 10.25 -6.52 -6.26
CA PHE A 39 11.21 -6.61 -5.16
C PHE A 39 10.64 -7.35 -3.95
N SER A 40 9.32 -7.32 -3.79
CA SER A 40 8.63 -7.84 -2.61
C SER A 40 8.86 -9.33 -2.39
N GLY A 41 8.90 -10.14 -3.46
CA GLY A 41 9.21 -11.57 -3.37
C GLY A 41 10.65 -11.85 -2.92
N GLY A 42 11.62 -11.11 -3.47
CA GLY A 42 13.03 -11.23 -3.08
C GLY A 42 13.27 -10.82 -1.63
N TRP A 43 12.63 -9.74 -1.16
CA TRP A 43 12.69 -9.32 0.22
C TRP A 43 12.04 -10.33 1.17
N ALA A 44 10.88 -10.88 0.81
CA ALA A 44 10.22 -11.91 1.61
C ALA A 44 11.07 -13.17 1.76
N GLY A 45 11.74 -13.61 0.69
CA GLY A 45 12.65 -14.75 0.74
C GLY A 45 13.90 -14.50 1.58
N ARG A 46 14.44 -13.27 1.58
CA ARG A 46 15.68 -12.93 2.30
C ARG A 46 15.47 -12.58 3.77
N PHE A 47 14.43 -11.81 4.08
CA PHE A 47 14.19 -11.26 5.42
C PHE A 47 12.99 -11.88 6.14
N GLY A 48 12.22 -12.73 5.44
CA GLY A 48 10.99 -13.33 5.94
C GLY A 48 9.77 -12.40 5.80
N CYS A 49 8.61 -13.01 5.57
CA CYS A 49 7.36 -12.27 5.32
C CYS A 49 6.99 -11.33 6.47
N ARG A 50 7.14 -11.77 7.73
CA ARG A 50 6.77 -10.97 8.91
C ARG A 50 7.52 -9.65 8.97
N PHE A 51 8.84 -9.68 8.77
CA PHE A 51 9.66 -8.47 8.83
C PHE A 51 9.29 -7.50 7.72
N VAL A 52 9.16 -8.00 6.49
CA VAL A 52 8.83 -7.17 5.33
C VAL A 52 7.45 -6.53 5.46
N ILE A 53 6.44 -7.28 5.92
CA ILE A 53 5.08 -6.74 6.17
C ILE A 53 5.13 -5.63 7.23
N LEU A 54 5.85 -5.83 8.34
CA LEU A 54 5.94 -4.82 9.40
C LEU A 54 6.62 -3.54 8.93
N VAL A 55 7.73 -3.64 8.19
CA VAL A 55 8.45 -2.47 7.68
C VAL A 55 7.62 -1.75 6.62
N ALA A 56 7.07 -2.46 5.65
CA ALA A 56 6.24 -1.87 4.59
C ALA A 56 4.97 -1.22 5.16
N GLY A 57 4.32 -1.88 6.13
CA GLY A 57 3.18 -1.35 6.86
C GLY A 57 3.53 -0.11 7.68
N ALA A 58 4.68 -0.10 8.36
CA ALA A 58 5.14 1.07 9.11
C ALA A 58 5.42 2.28 8.20
N ILE A 59 6.03 2.05 7.03
CA ILE A 59 6.22 3.09 6.00
C ILE A 59 4.88 3.65 5.55
N ALA A 60 3.90 2.78 5.23
CA ALA A 60 2.57 3.22 4.83
C ALA A 60 1.86 4.03 5.93
N VAL A 61 1.91 3.58 7.18
CA VAL A 61 1.32 4.29 8.32
C VAL A 61 2.00 5.64 8.55
N ALA A 62 3.32 5.72 8.43
CA ALA A 62 4.09 6.95 8.59
C ALA A 62 3.74 8.02 7.54
N MET A 63 3.22 7.62 6.37
CA MET A 63 2.77 8.55 5.34
C MET A 63 1.37 9.14 5.60
N VAL A 64 0.53 8.51 6.45
CA VAL A 64 -0.84 8.98 6.70
C VAL A 64 -0.88 10.41 7.27
N PRO A 65 -0.04 10.80 8.26
CA PRO A 65 0.03 12.19 8.72
C PRO A 65 0.44 13.16 7.60
N ALA A 66 1.31 12.74 6.67
CA ALA A 66 1.76 13.60 5.58
C ALA A 66 0.59 14.09 4.72
N PHE A 67 -0.45 13.27 4.54
CA PHE A 67 -1.66 13.66 3.80
C PHE A 67 -2.39 14.86 4.41
N ALA A 68 -2.24 15.08 5.72
CA ALA A 68 -2.85 16.18 6.44
C ALA A 68 -1.93 17.41 6.60
N PHE A 69 -0.64 17.33 6.33
CA PHE A 69 0.28 18.45 6.64
C PHE A 69 1.09 18.96 5.45
N VAL A 70 1.18 18.19 4.37
CA VAL A 70 2.00 18.55 3.22
C VAL A 70 1.41 19.78 2.48
N PRO A 71 2.22 20.83 2.22
CA PRO A 71 1.75 22.07 1.59
C PRO A 71 1.86 22.07 0.05
N SER A 72 2.44 21.02 -0.56
CA SER A 72 2.76 20.99 -1.99
C SER A 72 2.29 19.71 -2.66
N THR A 73 1.74 19.83 -3.87
CA THR A 73 1.31 18.72 -4.72
C THR A 73 2.45 17.74 -5.02
N ALA A 74 3.68 18.22 -5.19
CA ALA A 74 4.83 17.35 -5.46
C ALA A 74 5.18 16.46 -4.25
N LEU A 75 5.16 17.04 -3.04
CA LEU A 75 5.38 16.29 -1.81
C LEU A 75 4.24 15.29 -1.57
N MET A 76 3.00 15.67 -1.89
CA MET A 76 1.85 14.76 -1.82
C MET A 76 2.03 13.58 -2.78
N ALA A 77 2.51 13.82 -4.00
CA ALA A 77 2.80 12.77 -4.97
C ALA A 77 3.85 11.78 -4.45
N VAL A 78 4.93 12.28 -3.84
CA VAL A 78 5.98 11.45 -3.22
C VAL A 78 5.41 10.64 -2.05
N SER A 79 4.63 11.26 -1.16
CA SER A 79 3.99 10.57 -0.04
C SER A 79 3.05 9.46 -0.52
N LEU A 80 2.26 9.72 -1.57
CA LEU A 80 1.36 8.72 -2.17
C LEU A 80 2.11 7.60 -2.87
N LEU A 81 3.24 7.91 -3.51
CA LEU A 81 4.10 6.90 -4.14
C LEU A 81 4.71 5.97 -3.08
N LEU A 82 5.24 6.52 -1.98
CA LEU A 82 5.78 5.73 -0.87
C LEU A 82 4.69 4.93 -0.15
N PHE A 83 3.52 5.54 0.05
CA PHE A 83 2.36 4.85 0.61
C PHE A 83 1.94 3.68 -0.28
N GLY A 84 1.81 3.92 -1.60
CA GLY A 84 1.49 2.91 -2.60
C GLY A 84 2.49 1.75 -2.61
N ALA A 85 3.79 2.06 -2.56
CA ALA A 85 4.85 1.06 -2.47
C ALA A 85 4.72 0.19 -1.21
N GLY A 86 4.47 0.81 -0.05
CA GLY A 86 4.25 0.09 1.20
C GLY A 86 3.04 -0.85 1.12
N ILE A 87 1.90 -0.37 0.63
CA ILE A 87 0.69 -1.18 0.46
C ILE A 87 0.92 -2.32 -0.54
N GLY A 88 1.50 -2.03 -1.71
CA GLY A 88 1.80 -3.04 -2.73
C GLY A 88 2.73 -4.14 -2.22
N THR A 89 3.75 -3.79 -1.44
CA THR A 89 4.61 -4.77 -0.79
C THR A 89 3.86 -5.60 0.24
N VAL A 90 3.03 -4.99 1.09
CA VAL A 90 2.21 -5.73 2.06
C VAL A 90 1.31 -6.73 1.35
N ASP A 91 0.61 -6.34 0.29
CA ASP A 91 -0.31 -7.21 -0.45
C ASP A 91 0.42 -8.42 -1.06
N VAL A 92 1.54 -8.20 -1.74
CA VAL A 92 2.33 -9.29 -2.35
C VAL A 92 2.87 -10.24 -1.29
N VAL A 93 3.47 -9.70 -0.21
CA VAL A 93 4.09 -10.53 0.82
C VAL A 93 3.06 -11.25 1.68
N MET A 94 1.89 -10.65 1.89
CA MET A 94 0.77 -11.30 2.56
C MET A 94 0.25 -12.49 1.74
N ASN A 95 0.14 -12.36 0.41
CA ASN A 95 -0.20 -13.48 -0.46
C ASN A 95 0.85 -14.60 -0.40
N ILE A 96 2.15 -14.25 -0.38
CA ILE A 96 3.24 -15.22 -0.19
C ILE A 96 3.08 -15.95 1.16
N GLN A 97 2.82 -15.19 2.23
CA GLN A 97 2.61 -15.76 3.57
C GLN A 97 1.39 -16.69 3.61
N ALA A 98 0.30 -16.31 2.96
CA ALA A 98 -0.91 -17.13 2.86
C ALA A 98 -0.63 -18.46 2.17
N VAL A 99 0.13 -18.46 1.06
CA VAL A 99 0.54 -19.69 0.37
C VAL A 99 1.44 -20.57 1.24
N ILE A 100 2.35 -19.99 2.03
CA ILE A 100 3.19 -20.75 2.97
C ILE A 100 2.33 -21.43 4.04
N VAL A 101 1.37 -20.72 4.62
CA VAL A 101 0.44 -21.25 5.64
C VAL A 101 -0.46 -22.33 5.02
N GLU A 102 -0.98 -22.09 3.82
CA GLU A 102 -1.81 -23.06 3.09
C GLU A 102 -1.07 -24.39 2.91
N LYS A 103 0.16 -24.33 2.39
CA LYS A 103 1.01 -25.52 2.20
C LYS A 103 1.34 -26.23 3.51
N ALA A 104 1.60 -25.50 4.58
CA ALA A 104 1.86 -26.08 5.90
C ALA A 104 0.61 -26.74 6.51
N SER A 105 -0.58 -26.23 6.19
CA SER A 105 -1.86 -26.76 6.69
C SER A 105 -2.39 -27.96 5.90
N GLY A 106 -1.93 -28.15 4.66
CA GLY A 106 -2.40 -29.19 3.75
C GLY A 106 -3.84 -28.99 3.23
N ARG A 107 -4.43 -27.80 3.45
CA ARG A 107 -5.81 -27.46 3.03
C ARG A 107 -5.78 -26.20 2.19
N SER A 108 -6.65 -26.08 1.19
CA SER A 108 -6.83 -24.81 0.47
C SER A 108 -7.56 -23.80 1.38
N MET A 109 -6.94 -22.64 1.60
CA MET A 109 -7.37 -21.59 2.54
C MET A 109 -7.38 -20.19 1.92
N MET A 110 -6.79 -19.99 0.73
CA MET A 110 -6.71 -18.68 0.06
C MET A 110 -8.07 -17.98 -0.06
N SER A 111 -9.14 -18.70 -0.43
CA SER A 111 -10.50 -18.13 -0.52
C SER A 111 -11.01 -17.63 0.83
N GLY A 112 -10.64 -18.28 1.94
CA GLY A 112 -11.01 -17.85 3.29
C GLY A 112 -10.24 -16.60 3.73
N PHE A 113 -8.95 -16.50 3.38
CA PHE A 113 -8.14 -15.30 3.67
C PHE A 113 -8.64 -14.07 2.90
N HIS A 114 -8.95 -14.21 1.62
CA HIS A 114 -9.55 -13.12 0.84
C HIS A 114 -10.97 -12.78 1.33
N GLY A 115 -11.73 -13.78 1.81
CA GLY A 115 -13.02 -13.56 2.46
C GLY A 115 -12.91 -12.66 3.69
N LEU A 116 -11.94 -12.91 4.58
CA LEU A 116 -11.69 -12.06 5.76
C LEU A 116 -11.16 -10.67 5.42
N PHE A 117 -10.43 -10.52 4.30
CA PHE A 117 -9.94 -9.21 3.84
C PHE A 117 -11.04 -8.35 3.19
N SER A 118 -12.11 -8.99 2.71
CA SER A 118 -13.18 -8.35 1.94
C SER A 118 -14.40 -7.95 2.78
N VAL A 119 -14.46 -8.35 4.06
CA VAL A 119 -15.46 -7.95 5.07
C VAL A 119 -14.95 -6.75 5.84
#